data_AF-A0A813PZG4-F1
#
_entry.id   AF-A0A813PZG4-F1
#
_cell.length_a   1.000
_cell.length_b   1.000
_cell.length_c   1.000
_cell.angle_alpha   90.00
_cell.angle_beta   90.00
_cell.angle_gamma   90.00
#
_symmetry.space_group_name_H-M   'P 1'
#
loop_
_entity.id
_entity.type
_entity.pdbx_description
1 polymer ?
#
loop_
_entity_poly.entity_id
_entity_poly.type
_entity_poly.pdbx_seq_one_letter_code
_entity_poly.pdbx_strand_id
1 'polypeptide(L)' 'KQRRAKVEQGLEEQFQAGRVLACVASRPGQCGRCDGYVLEGKELDFYMKKIKQKKSK' A
#
# COMPACT_ATOMS: atom_id res chain seq x y z
N LYS A 1 1.10 -26.41 -3.33
CA LYS A 1 0.78 -25.04 -3.79
C LYS A 1 -0.61 -24.66 -3.28
N GLN A 2 -0.75 -23.53 -2.58
CA GLN A 2 -2.03 -23.09 -2.01
C GLN A 2 -3.01 -22.70 -3.14
N ARG A 3 -4.26 -23.16 -3.05
CA ARG A 3 -5.32 -22.95 -4.05
C ARG A 3 -6.00 -21.57 -3.99
N ARG A 4 -5.62 -20.70 -3.04
CA ARG A 4 -6.23 -19.38 -2.81
C ARG A 4 -5.22 -18.23 -2.86
N ALA A 5 -4.25 -18.30 -3.76
CA ALA A 5 -3.28 -17.23 -3.98
C ALA A 5 -3.81 -16.19 -5.00
N LYS A 6 -5.05 -15.73 -4.83
CA LYS A 6 -5.61 -14.69 -5.70
C LYS A 6 -5.28 -13.34 -5.07
N VAL A 7 -4.45 -12.57 -5.75
CA VAL A 7 -4.05 -11.23 -5.35
C VAL A 7 -5.13 -10.24 -5.82
N GLU A 8 -5.34 -9.16 -5.06
CA GLU A 8 -6.24 -8.08 -5.45
C GLU A 8 -5.68 -7.32 -6.67
N GLN A 9 -6.56 -6.93 -7.60
CA GLN A 9 -6.14 -6.33 -8.88
C GLN A 9 -5.32 -5.05 -8.68
N GLY A 10 -5.74 -4.19 -7.75
CA GLY A 10 -5.00 -2.95 -7.46
C GLY A 10 -3.60 -3.18 -6.88
N LEU A 11 -3.37 -4.35 -6.27
CA LEU A 11 -2.05 -4.76 -5.79
C LEU A 11 -1.21 -5.36 -6.93
N GLU A 12 -1.82 -6.13 -7.83
CA GLU A 12 -1.16 -6.66 -9.04
C GLU A 12 -0.60 -5.54 -9.92
N GLU A 13 -1.35 -4.45 -10.13
CA GLU A 13 -0.88 -3.27 -10.86
C GLU A 13 0.34 -2.62 -10.19
N GLN A 14 0.37 -2.56 -8.86
CA GLN A 14 1.51 -2.01 -8.11
C GLN A 14 2.75 -2.90 -8.17
N PHE A 15 2.56 -4.22 -8.16
CA PHE A 15 3.65 -5.17 -8.36
C PHE A 15 4.25 -5.06 -9.76
N GLN A 16 3.43 -4.86 -10.79
CA GLN A 16 3.91 -4.58 -12.15
C GLN A 16 4.69 -3.27 -12.23
N ALA A 17 4.26 -2.24 -11.50
CA ALA A 17 4.96 -0.95 -11.42
C ALA A 17 6.25 -0.98 -10.57
N GLY A 18 6.52 -2.07 -9.83
CA GLY A 18 7.68 -2.23 -8.95
C GLY A 18 7.67 -1.34 -7.70
N ARG A 19 6.53 -0.72 -7.37
CA ARG A 19 6.36 0.16 -6.21
C ARG A 19 5.01 -0.08 -5.56
N VAL A 20 5.02 -0.33 -4.26
CA VAL A 20 3.83 -0.65 -3.45
C VAL A 20 3.57 0.44 -2.42
N LEU A 21 2.31 0.73 -2.15
CA LEU A 21 1.93 1.65 -1.07
C LEU A 21 1.84 0.90 0.26
N ALA A 22 2.44 1.47 1.31
CA ALA A 22 2.46 0.91 2.65
C ALA A 22 2.24 1.99 3.70
N CYS A 23 1.67 1.60 4.83
CA CYS A 23 1.51 2.44 6.01
C CYS A 23 2.63 2.15 7.00
N VAL A 24 3.33 3.20 7.45
CA VAL A 24 4.31 3.08 8.54
C VAL A 24 3.55 3.02 9.86
N ALA A 25 3.65 1.89 10.55
CA ALA A 25 2.95 1.64 11.81
C ALA A 25 3.87 1.88 13.03
N SER A 26 5.18 1.97 12.82
CA SER A 26 6.15 2.25 13.87
C SER A 26 6.18 3.76 14.23
N ARG A 27 6.89 4.08 15.33
CA ARG A 27 7.25 5.45 15.71
C ARG A 27 8.77 5.63 15.55
N PRO A 28 9.25 6.06 14.36
CA PRO A 28 10.67 6.06 14.03
C PRO A 28 11.52 6.90 14.98
N GLY A 29 10.99 8.03 15.46
CA GLY A 29 11.69 8.92 16.39
C GLY A 29 11.93 8.34 17.79
N GLN A 30 11.32 7.20 18.13
CA GLN A 30 11.53 6.52 19.41
C GLN A 30 12.27 5.19 19.21
N CYS A 31 11.93 4.45 18.16
CA CYS A 31 12.45 3.09 17.94
C CYS A 31 13.57 3.01 16.89
N GLY A 32 13.82 4.07 16.11
CA GLY A 32 14.81 4.07 15.02
C GLY A 32 14.45 3.15 13.84
N ARG A 33 13.18 2.68 13.75
CA ARG A 33 12.70 1.75 12.73
C ARG A 33 11.46 2.28 12.03
N CYS A 34 11.32 1.96 10.75
CA CYS A 34 10.20 2.34 9.87
C CYS A 34 9.39 1.11 9.46
N ASP A 35 9.00 0.30 10.43
CA ASP A 35 8.20 -0.90 10.19
C ASP A 35 6.74 -0.54 9.88
N GLY A 36 6.09 -1.36 9.08
CA GLY A 36 4.75 -1.07 8.56
C GLY A 36 4.12 -2.26 7.86
N TYR A 37 2.97 -2.00 7.23
CA TYR A 37 2.21 -2.99 6.47
C TYR A 37 1.78 -2.45 5.11
N VAL A 38 1.60 -3.36 4.14
CA VAL A 38 1.15 -3.02 2.79
C VAL A 38 -0.35 -2.71 2.82
N LEU A 39 -0.76 -1.69 2.07
CA LEU A 39 -2.16 -1.30 1.96
C LEU A 39 -2.92 -2.27 1.04
N GLU A 40 -4.05 -2.78 1.48
CA GLU A 40 -4.87 -3.75 0.74
C GLU A 40 -6.34 -3.32 0.65
N GLY A 41 -7.05 -3.80 -0.37
CA GLY A 41 -8.49 -3.62 -0.55
C GLY A 41 -8.97 -2.17 -0.43
N LYS A 42 -9.98 -1.93 0.41
CA LYS A 42 -10.64 -0.61 0.56
C LYS A 42 -9.69 0.49 1.04
N GLU A 43 -8.67 0.14 1.82
CA GLU A 43 -7.70 1.10 2.33
C GLU A 43 -6.81 1.62 1.20
N LEU A 44 -6.38 0.71 0.32
CA LEU A 44 -5.62 1.04 -0.90
C LEU A 44 -6.39 2.04 -1.78
N ASP A 45 -7.67 1.75 -2.03
CA ASP A 45 -8.56 2.61 -2.83
C ASP A 45 -8.71 4.01 -2.25
N PHE A 46 -8.89 4.10 -0.92
CA PHE A 46 -9.06 5.38 -0.23
C PHE A 46 -7.84 6.28 -0.41
N TYR A 47 -6.64 5.75 -0.14
CA TYR A 47 -5.41 6.52 -0.27
C TYR A 47 -5.06 6.81 -1.73
N MET A 48 -5.32 5.89 -2.67
CA MET A 48 -5.09 6.12 -4.09
C MET A 48 -5.94 7.29 -4.62
N LYS A 49 -7.23 7.36 -4.24
CA LYS A 49 -8.11 8.48 -4.58
C LYS A 49 -7.60 9.81 -4.01
N LYS A 50 -7.13 9.80 -2.76
CA LYS A 50 -6.62 11.00 -2.09
C LYS A 50 -5.33 11.51 -2.74
N ILE A 51 -4.42 10.62 -3.12
CA ILE A 51 -3.17 10.95 -3.82
C ILE A 51 -3.46 11.53 -5.20
N LYS A 52 -4.36 10.89 -5.98
CA LYS A 52 -4.77 11.39 -7.31
C LYS A 52 -5.37 12.79 -7.23
N GLN A 53 -6.27 13.03 -6.27
CA GLN A 53 -6.87 14.36 -6.05
C GLN A 53 -5.82 15.42 -5.71
N LYS A 54 -4.84 15.10 -4.85
CA LYS A 54 -3.78 16.04 -4.49
C LYS A 54 -2.85 16.36 -5.67
N LYS A 55 -2.61 15.40 -6.57
CA LYS A 55 -1.76 15.58 -7.76
C LYS A 55 -2.44 16.41 -8.86
N SER A 56 -3.77 16.40 -8.91
CA SER A 56 -4.56 17.16 -9.89
C SER A 56 -4.81 18.63 -9.49
N LYS A 57 -4.25 19.07 -8.37
CA LYS A 57 -4.39 20.43 -7.82
C LYS A 57 -3.04 21.13 -7.87
#